data_AF-A0A193QLP3-F1
#
_entry.id   AF-A0A193QLP3-F1
#
_cell.length_a   1.000
_cell.length_b   1.000
_cell.length_c   1.000
_cell.angle_alpha   90.00
_cell.angle_beta   90.00
_cell.angle_gamma   90.00
#
_symmetry.space_group_name_H-M   'P 1'
#
loop_
_entity.id
_entity.type
_entity.pdbx_description
1 polymer ?
#
loop_
_entity_poly.entity_id
_entity_poly.type
_entity_poly.pdbx_seq_one_letter_code
_entity_poly.pdbx_strand_id
1 'polypeptide(L)'
;MGLGVDRPIASTTDIDTKEREPLDPSSLDEVGYVCTQTNFDTALKYAKLDAWAKFPDFQTRIRNQIVKRQALDRIMIGCNGTSRAKTSDFKVNKLLQDVNIGFLAKIRKAAATQVMNKMVSSTGSMVSEKIRVGVKGDYKNLDALVMNATDEHIAPLVPG
;
A
#
# COMPACT_ATOMS: atom_id res chain seq x y z
N MET A 1 15.08 1.29 4.01
CA MET A 1 15.62 1.54 5.36
C MET A 1 14.48 1.92 6.28
N GLY A 2 13.68 0.93 6.68
CA GLY A 2 12.83 1.06 7.87
C GLY A 2 13.67 0.62 9.06
N LEU A 3 13.67 1.38 10.15
CA LEU A 3 14.38 1.03 11.37
C LEU A 3 13.34 0.50 12.35
N GLY A 4 13.19 -0.83 12.40
CA GLY A 4 12.30 -1.52 13.36
C GLY A 4 13.13 -2.23 14.42
N VAL A 5 12.64 -2.24 15.66
CA VAL A 5 13.17 -3.07 16.75
C VAL A 5 12.18 -4.21 16.95
N ASP A 6 12.46 -5.34 16.31
CA ASP A 6 11.51 -6.47 16.27
C ASP A 6 11.62 -7.39 17.49
N ARG A 7 12.61 -7.22 18.39
CA ARG A 7 12.85 -8.16 19.50
C ARG A 7 13.25 -7.51 20.82
N PRO A 8 12.88 -8.10 21.99
CA PRO A 8 13.38 -7.68 23.29
C PRO A 8 14.91 -7.72 23.37
N ILE A 9 15.53 -6.61 23.78
CA ILE A 9 17.00 -6.42 23.83
C ILE A 9 17.60 -6.93 25.16
N ALA A 10 16.76 -7.25 26.14
CA ALA A 10 17.22 -7.71 27.45
C ALA A 10 17.76 -9.14 27.38
N SER A 11 19.00 -9.34 27.81
CA SER A 11 19.64 -10.65 27.98
C SER A 11 20.56 -10.65 29.20
N THR A 12 20.73 -11.81 29.84
CA THR A 12 21.64 -12.02 30.97
C THR A 12 22.66 -13.09 30.59
N THR A 13 23.95 -12.74 30.61
CA THR A 13 25.07 -13.66 30.36
C THR A 13 25.94 -13.74 31.60
N ASP A 14 26.32 -14.96 31.98
CA ASP A 14 27.31 -15.24 33.02
C ASP A 14 28.72 -14.95 32.48
N ILE A 15 29.31 -13.86 32.97
CA ILE A 15 30.60 -13.33 32.51
C ILE A 15 31.82 -14.10 33.01
N ASP A 16 31.62 -15.03 33.95
CA ASP A 16 32.70 -15.89 34.45
C ASP A 16 33.03 -17.03 33.46
N THR A 17 32.11 -17.32 32.52
CA THR A 17 32.24 -18.42 31.56
C THR A 17 32.26 -17.96 30.10
N LYS A 18 31.60 -16.84 29.75
CA LYS A 18 31.62 -16.28 28.39
C LYS A 18 31.43 -14.76 28.40
N GLU A 19 32.14 -14.07 27.52
CA GLU A 19 31.96 -12.64 27.31
C GLU A 19 30.58 -12.31 26.73
N ARG A 20 30.08 -11.09 27.02
CA ARG A 20 28.80 -10.62 26.49
C ARG A 20 28.90 -10.38 24.98
N GLU A 21 28.04 -11.05 24.21
CA GLU A 21 27.87 -10.81 22.77
C GLU A 21 26.64 -9.91 22.55
N PRO A 22 26.82 -8.60 22.25
CA PRO A 22 25.69 -7.75 21.90
C PRO A 22 25.09 -8.19 20.56
N LEU A 23 23.78 -8.38 20.54
CA LEU A 23 23.02 -8.63 19.33
C LEU A 23 22.57 -7.29 18.72
N ASP A 24 22.72 -7.13 17.41
CA ASP A 24 22.18 -5.98 16.70
C ASP A 24 20.63 -6.08 16.67
N PRO A 25 19.90 -5.12 17.27
CA PRO A 25 18.44 -5.14 17.28
C PRO A 25 17.82 -4.59 16.00
N SER A 26 18.64 -4.07 15.07
CA SER A 26 18.15 -3.46 13.84
C SER A 26 17.75 -4.54 12.83
N SER A 27 16.45 -4.60 12.55
CA SER A 27 15.91 -5.37 11.44
C SER A 27 15.92 -4.49 10.20
N LEU A 28 16.70 -4.86 9.18
CA LEU A 28 16.57 -4.28 7.84
C LEU A 28 15.45 -5.05 7.13
N ASP A 29 14.26 -4.47 7.13
CA ASP A 29 13.15 -5.00 6.33
C ASP A 29 13.60 -5.10 4.86
N GLU A 30 13.51 -6.29 4.26
CA GLU A 30 13.97 -6.62 2.89
C GLU A 30 13.24 -5.76 1.82
N VAL A 31 12.21 -5.04 2.24
CA VAL A 31 11.47 -4.06 1.45
C VAL A 31 12.28 -2.76 1.29
N GLY A 32 13.23 -2.79 0.35
CA GLY A 32 13.93 -1.59 -0.11
C GLY A 32 12.96 -0.48 -0.56
N TYR A 33 13.21 0.76 -0.12
CA TYR A 33 12.43 1.93 -0.54
C TYR A 33 13.16 2.65 -1.69
N VAL A 34 12.59 2.57 -2.90
CA VAL A 34 13.11 3.26 -4.08
C VAL A 34 12.17 4.41 -4.45
N CYS A 35 12.65 5.64 -4.30
CA CYS A 35 11.98 6.83 -4.82
C CYS A 35 12.07 6.84 -6.35
N THR A 36 10.92 6.86 -7.02
CA THR A 36 10.86 6.99 -8.47
C THR A 36 10.17 8.29 -8.85
N GLN A 37 10.70 8.98 -9.86
CA GLN A 37 10.11 10.24 -10.34
C GLN A 37 8.81 9.97 -11.12
N THR A 38 7.80 10.82 -10.86
CA THR A 38 6.52 10.90 -11.57
C THR A 38 6.25 12.36 -11.89
N ASN A 39 6.03 12.67 -13.16
CA ASN A 39 5.79 14.03 -13.65
C ASN A 39 4.29 14.31 -13.81
N PHE A 40 3.88 15.57 -13.65
CA PHE A 40 2.49 16.03 -13.79
C PHE A 40 2.43 17.25 -14.71
N ASP A 41 2.18 17.01 -15.99
CA ASP A 41 2.16 18.06 -17.00
C ASP A 41 0.72 18.50 -17.31
N THR A 42 0.49 19.81 -17.38
CA THR A 42 -0.82 20.39 -17.72
C THR A 42 -0.68 21.41 -18.84
N ALA A 43 -1.57 21.34 -19.84
CA ALA A 43 -1.62 22.32 -20.93
C ALA A 43 -3.01 22.97 -21.00
N LEU A 44 -3.05 24.30 -21.11
CA LEU A 44 -4.27 25.09 -21.24
C LEU A 44 -4.22 25.89 -22.53
N LYS A 45 -5.28 25.80 -23.35
CA LYS A 45 -5.40 26.57 -24.60
C LYS A 45 -5.63 28.05 -24.32
N TYR A 46 -5.10 28.93 -25.17
CA TYR A 46 -5.27 30.39 -25.02
C TYR A 46 -6.74 30.83 -24.96
N ALA A 47 -7.63 30.26 -25.79
CA ALA A 47 -9.05 30.59 -25.73
C ALA A 47 -9.70 30.29 -24.35
N LYS A 48 -9.22 29.26 -23.64
CA LYS A 48 -9.67 28.99 -22.27
C LYS A 48 -9.06 29.98 -21.28
N LEU A 49 -7.81 30.39 -21.45
CA LEU A 49 -7.20 31.39 -20.58
C LEU A 49 -7.90 32.75 -20.74
N ASP A 50 -8.17 33.17 -21.96
CA ASP A 50 -8.83 34.43 -22.28
C ASP A 50 -10.26 34.49 -21.72
N ALA A 51 -11.04 33.42 -21.89
CA ALA A 51 -12.39 33.33 -21.33
C ALA A 51 -12.42 33.46 -19.78
N TRP A 52 -11.32 33.12 -19.12
CA TRP A 52 -11.17 33.20 -17.67
C TRP A 52 -10.44 34.46 -17.20
N ALA A 53 -9.72 35.15 -18.08
CA ALA A 53 -8.94 36.34 -17.77
C ALA A 53 -9.79 37.51 -17.25
N LYS A 54 -11.10 37.52 -17.55
CA LYS A 54 -12.07 38.48 -17.01
C LYS A 54 -12.27 38.38 -15.49
N PHE A 55 -11.88 37.27 -14.86
CA PHE A 55 -11.98 37.10 -13.41
C PHE A 55 -10.63 37.42 -12.76
N PRO A 56 -10.54 38.38 -11.82
CA PRO A 56 -9.25 38.78 -11.23
C PRO A 56 -8.57 37.67 -10.42
N ASP A 57 -9.31 36.65 -9.99
CA ASP A 57 -8.80 35.52 -9.20
C ASP A 57 -8.62 34.22 -10.02
N PHE A 58 -8.69 34.29 -11.36
CA PHE A 58 -8.67 33.10 -12.22
C PHE A 58 -7.42 32.24 -12.06
N GLN A 59 -6.24 32.85 -11.87
CA GLN A 59 -4.99 32.14 -11.66
C GLN A 59 -5.05 31.25 -10.41
N THR A 60 -5.53 31.81 -9.30
CA THR A 60 -5.67 31.09 -8.02
C THR A 60 -6.67 29.94 -8.14
N ARG A 61 -7.80 30.17 -8.84
CA ARG A 61 -8.81 29.14 -9.09
C ARG A 61 -8.24 27.97 -9.89
N ILE A 62 -7.57 28.25 -11.01
CA ILE A 62 -6.97 27.22 -11.87
C ILE A 62 -5.89 26.46 -11.10
N ARG A 63 -4.98 27.17 -10.42
CA ARG A 63 -3.93 26.56 -9.59
C ARG A 63 -4.51 25.60 -8.56
N ASN A 64 -5.51 26.04 -7.80
CA ASN A 64 -6.11 25.23 -6.73
C ASN A 64 -6.77 23.96 -7.29
N GLN A 65 -7.41 24.04 -8.48
CA GLN A 65 -7.97 22.85 -9.13
C GLN A 65 -6.88 21.87 -9.60
N ILE A 66 -5.78 22.37 -10.16
CA ILE A 66 -4.64 21.52 -10.57
C ILE A 66 -4.03 20.82 -9.37
N VAL A 67 -3.76 21.55 -8.28
CA VAL A 67 -3.20 20.98 -7.04
C VAL A 67 -4.14 19.93 -6.44
N LYS A 68 -5.44 20.22 -6.39
CA LYS A 68 -6.45 19.25 -5.94
C LYS A 68 -6.44 17.99 -6.79
N ARG A 69 -6.33 18.12 -8.11
CA ARG A 69 -6.26 16.96 -9.01
C ARG A 69 -4.99 16.14 -8.78
N GLN A 70 -3.83 16.78 -8.67
CA GLN A 70 -2.57 16.08 -8.36
C GLN A 70 -2.64 15.32 -7.03
N ALA A 71 -3.30 15.88 -6.01
CA ALA A 71 -3.51 15.18 -4.75
C ALA A 71 -4.40 13.93 -4.91
N LEU A 72 -5.51 14.05 -5.65
CA LEU A 72 -6.40 12.93 -5.94
C LEU A 72 -5.70 11.84 -6.77
N ASP A 73 -4.85 12.23 -7.73
CA ASP A 73 -4.08 11.29 -8.55
C ASP A 73 -3.09 10.50 -7.68
N ARG A 74 -2.41 11.14 -6.72
CA ARG A 74 -1.52 10.45 -5.77
C ARG A 74 -2.28 9.41 -4.93
N ILE A 75 -3.47 9.74 -4.45
CA ILE A 75 -4.32 8.80 -3.69
C ILE A 75 -4.74 7.63 -4.60
N MET A 76 -5.18 7.94 -5.82
CA MET A 76 -5.60 6.93 -6.80
C MET A 76 -4.48 5.94 -7.13
N ILE A 77 -3.26 6.43 -7.38
CA ILE A 77 -2.07 5.60 -7.60
C ILE A 77 -1.73 4.81 -6.34
N GLY A 78 -1.79 5.44 -5.16
CA GLY A 78 -1.50 4.77 -3.87
C GLY A 78 -2.40 3.55 -3.63
N CYS A 79 -3.68 3.64 -3.97
CA CYS A 79 -4.63 2.54 -3.79
C CYS A 79 -4.61 1.52 -4.93
N ASN A 80 -4.44 1.95 -6.18
CA ASN A 80 -4.64 1.09 -7.36
C ASN A 80 -3.36 0.70 -8.10
N GLY A 81 -2.23 1.37 -7.84
CA GLY A 81 -0.96 1.15 -8.53
C GLY A 81 -0.45 -0.27 -8.36
N THR A 82 -0.23 -0.99 -9.47
CA THR A 82 0.24 -2.39 -9.47
C THR A 82 1.69 -2.52 -9.94
N SER A 83 2.07 -1.69 -10.91
CA SER A 83 3.39 -1.70 -11.54
C SER A 83 3.79 -0.29 -11.96
N ARG A 84 5.06 -0.14 -12.35
CA ARG A 84 5.58 1.09 -12.93
C ARG A 84 6.00 0.81 -14.36
N ALA A 85 5.28 1.36 -15.33
CA ALA A 85 5.68 1.38 -16.73
C ALA A 85 6.63 2.55 -17.01
N LYS A 86 7.50 2.42 -18.01
CA LYS A 86 8.33 3.55 -18.50
C LYS A 86 7.46 4.65 -19.12
N THR A 87 6.39 4.24 -19.80
CA THR A 87 5.38 5.10 -20.42
C THR A 87 4.01 4.60 -19.97
N SER A 88 3.28 5.39 -19.20
CA SER A 88 1.93 5.05 -18.73
C SER A 88 0.87 5.34 -19.80
N ASP A 89 -0.15 4.49 -19.91
CA ASP A 89 -1.29 4.68 -20.81
C ASP A 89 -2.61 4.79 -20.03
N PHE A 90 -3.13 6.01 -19.96
CA PHE A 90 -4.39 6.31 -19.28
C PHE A 90 -5.62 5.67 -19.95
N LYS A 91 -5.57 5.36 -21.26
CA LYS A 91 -6.73 4.76 -21.96
C LYS A 91 -6.94 3.32 -21.52
N VAL A 92 -5.84 2.59 -21.33
CA VAL A 92 -5.83 1.21 -20.83
C VAL A 92 -5.99 1.20 -19.31
N ASN A 93 -5.19 2.00 -18.61
CA ASN A 93 -5.12 2.04 -17.15
C ASN A 93 -5.82 3.28 -16.58
N LYS A 94 -7.16 3.30 -16.65
CA LYS A 94 -8.00 4.45 -16.22
C LYS A 94 -7.81 4.85 -14.75
N LEU A 95 -7.35 3.91 -13.91
CA LEU A 95 -7.10 4.12 -12.48
C LEU A 95 -5.61 4.37 -12.16
N LEU A 96 -4.80 4.74 -13.16
CA LEU A 96 -3.37 5.03 -13.01
C LEU A 96 -2.56 3.85 -12.42
N GLN A 97 -2.95 2.64 -12.80
CA GLN A 97 -2.41 1.39 -12.24
C GLN A 97 -0.95 1.13 -12.63
N ASP A 98 -0.50 1.74 -13.72
CA ASP A 98 0.82 1.58 -14.35
C ASP A 98 1.78 2.74 -14.04
N VAL A 99 1.36 3.72 -13.24
CA VAL A 99 2.18 4.90 -12.92
C VAL A 99 3.21 4.59 -11.83
N ASN A 100 2.80 3.89 -10.78
CA ASN A 100 3.69 3.46 -9.71
C ASN A 100 3.10 2.27 -8.92
N ILE A 101 3.90 1.67 -8.05
CA ILE A 101 3.47 0.58 -7.16
C ILE A 101 2.82 1.20 -5.91
N GLY A 102 1.52 0.94 -5.72
CA GLY A 102 0.73 1.41 -4.59
C GLY A 102 0.85 0.52 -3.34
N PHE A 103 0.22 0.96 -2.25
CA PHE A 103 0.28 0.32 -0.93
C PHE A 103 -0.22 -1.13 -0.97
N LEU A 104 -1.39 -1.37 -1.59
CA LEU A 104 -1.97 -2.72 -1.68
C LEU A 104 -1.10 -3.68 -2.50
N ALA A 105 -0.49 -3.20 -3.60
CA ALA A 105 0.39 -4.01 -4.41
C ALA A 105 1.72 -4.32 -3.70
N LYS A 106 2.22 -3.41 -2.85
CA LYS A 106 3.37 -3.68 -1.99
C LYS A 106 3.08 -4.81 -1.00
N ILE A 107 1.96 -4.74 -0.28
CA ILE A 107 1.57 -5.78 0.68
C ILE A 107 1.42 -7.14 -0.02
N ARG A 108 0.78 -7.19 -1.19
CA ARG A 108 0.65 -8.43 -1.98
C ARG A 108 1.98 -9.07 -2.37
N LYS A 109 3.04 -8.27 -2.57
CA LYS A 109 4.37 -8.76 -2.97
C LYS A 109 5.24 -9.11 -1.76
N ALA A 110 5.24 -8.25 -0.74
CA ALA A 110 6.10 -8.40 0.44
C ALA A 110 5.53 -9.38 1.47
N ALA A 111 4.21 -9.45 1.62
CA ALA A 111 3.53 -10.22 2.66
C ALA A 111 2.30 -10.94 2.09
N ALA A 112 2.51 -11.85 1.14
CA ALA A 112 1.43 -12.58 0.47
C ALA A 112 0.57 -13.41 1.45
N THR A 113 1.14 -13.86 2.57
CA THR A 113 0.45 -14.60 3.65
C THR A 113 -0.58 -13.74 4.39
N GLN A 114 -0.38 -12.42 4.40
CA GLN A 114 -1.28 -11.45 5.03
C GLN A 114 -2.41 -11.00 4.08
N VAL A 115 -2.46 -11.53 2.85
CA VAL A 115 -3.48 -11.19 1.85
C VAL A 115 -4.44 -12.36 1.64
N MET A 116 -5.68 -12.17 2.09
CA MET A 116 -6.76 -13.12 1.86
C MET A 116 -7.45 -12.83 0.51
N ASN A 117 -7.22 -13.67 -0.51
CA ASN A 117 -7.87 -13.53 -1.82
C ASN A 117 -8.85 -14.68 -2.17
N LYS A 118 -8.75 -15.81 -1.46
CA LYS A 118 -9.54 -17.02 -1.67
C LYS A 118 -9.79 -17.72 -0.35
N MET A 119 -10.83 -18.55 -0.29
CA MET A 119 -11.06 -19.42 0.85
C MET A 119 -10.38 -20.76 0.63
N VAL A 120 -9.57 -21.17 1.60
CA VAL A 120 -8.90 -22.46 1.64
C VAL A 120 -9.47 -23.25 2.81
N SER A 121 -9.78 -24.52 2.60
CA SER A 121 -10.20 -25.43 3.66
C SER A 121 -9.06 -25.64 4.66
N SER A 122 -9.36 -26.13 5.86
CA SER A 122 -8.37 -26.59 6.84
C SER A 122 -7.42 -27.66 6.29
N THR A 123 -7.77 -28.30 5.18
CA THR A 123 -6.98 -29.29 4.43
C THR A 123 -6.19 -28.71 3.25
N GLY A 124 -6.14 -27.39 3.08
CA GLY A 124 -5.39 -26.74 2.01
C GLY A 124 -6.09 -26.73 0.63
N SER A 125 -7.28 -27.32 0.53
CA SER A 125 -8.05 -27.34 -0.74
C SER A 125 -8.84 -26.05 -0.94
N MET A 126 -8.87 -25.53 -2.17
CA MET A 126 -9.59 -24.30 -2.50
C MET A 126 -11.10 -24.53 -2.41
N VAL A 127 -11.77 -23.83 -1.49
CA VAL A 127 -13.22 -23.93 -1.24
C VAL A 127 -13.98 -22.92 -2.09
N SER A 128 -13.46 -21.70 -2.19
CA SER A 128 -14.05 -20.62 -3.00
C SER A 128 -12.95 -19.77 -3.62
N GLU A 129 -13.05 -19.52 -4.93
CA GLU A 129 -12.11 -18.64 -5.67
C GLU A 129 -12.23 -17.16 -5.23
N LYS A 130 -13.39 -16.77 -4.67
CA LYS A 130 -13.65 -15.46 -4.08
C LYS A 130 -14.30 -15.63 -2.72
N ILE A 131 -13.98 -14.75 -1.78
CA ILE A 131 -14.60 -14.71 -0.46
C ILE A 131 -16.05 -14.22 -0.63
N ARG A 132 -17.02 -15.07 -0.28
CA ARG A 132 -18.45 -14.76 -0.36
C ARG A 132 -18.97 -14.38 1.02
N VAL A 133 -19.63 -13.23 1.13
CA VAL A 133 -20.25 -12.77 2.38
C VAL A 133 -21.77 -12.73 2.21
N GLY A 134 -22.50 -13.44 3.09
CA GLY A 134 -23.96 -13.48 3.10
C GLY A 134 -24.51 -14.76 3.75
N VAL A 135 -25.83 -14.90 3.77
CA VAL A 135 -26.56 -16.00 4.46
C VAL A 135 -26.11 -17.40 4.02
N LYS A 136 -25.58 -17.55 2.79
CA LYS A 136 -24.99 -18.79 2.25
C LYS A 136 -23.55 -18.61 1.76
N GLY A 137 -22.88 -17.55 2.21
CA GLY A 137 -21.49 -17.26 1.90
C GLY A 137 -20.53 -18.02 2.80
N ASP A 138 -19.23 -17.87 2.53
CA ASP A 138 -18.16 -18.37 3.39
C ASP A 138 -18.18 -17.66 4.77
N TYR A 139 -18.63 -16.40 4.80
CA TYR A 139 -18.90 -15.63 6.01
C TYR A 139 -20.36 -15.16 6.07
N LYS A 140 -20.94 -15.17 7.28
CA LYS A 140 -22.34 -14.73 7.50
C LYS A 140 -22.51 -13.22 7.33
N ASN A 141 -21.53 -12.41 7.74
CA ASN A 141 -21.53 -10.96 7.68
C ASN A 141 -20.10 -10.40 7.50
N LEU A 142 -19.97 -9.10 7.22
CA LEU A 142 -18.67 -8.45 7.02
C LEU A 142 -17.85 -8.39 8.33
N ASP A 143 -18.53 -8.30 9.47
CA ASP A 143 -17.90 -8.23 10.79
C ASP A 143 -17.12 -9.51 11.12
N ALA A 144 -17.71 -10.68 10.88
CA ALA A 144 -17.07 -11.98 11.06
C ALA A 144 -15.84 -12.14 10.14
N LEU A 145 -15.89 -11.59 8.92
CA LEU A 145 -14.75 -11.60 8.01
C LEU A 145 -13.60 -10.73 8.55
N VAL A 146 -13.90 -9.52 9.03
CA VAL A 146 -12.88 -8.61 9.57
C VAL A 146 -12.26 -9.18 10.84
N MET A 147 -13.06 -9.76 11.74
CA MET A 147 -12.57 -10.38 12.96
C MET A 147 -11.62 -11.54 12.66
N ASN A 148 -12.02 -12.49 11.81
CA ASN A 148 -11.15 -13.59 11.39
C ASN A 148 -9.85 -13.08 10.73
N ALA A 149 -9.95 -12.11 9.81
CA ALA A 149 -8.77 -11.56 9.15
C ALA A 149 -7.81 -10.88 10.12
N THR A 150 -8.32 -10.25 11.17
CA THR A 150 -7.51 -9.60 12.21
C THR A 150 -6.79 -10.63 13.07
N ASP A 151 -7.47 -11.72 13.44
CA ASP A 151 -6.94 -12.75 14.32
C ASP A 151 -5.91 -13.67 13.61
N GLU A 152 -6.14 -13.99 12.33
CA GLU A 152 -5.34 -14.98 11.61
C GLU A 152 -4.27 -14.39 10.68
N HIS A 153 -4.53 -13.24 10.04
CA HIS A 153 -3.69 -12.73 8.95
C HIS A 153 -2.80 -11.53 9.33
N ILE A 154 -2.98 -10.94 10.52
CA ILE A 154 -2.08 -9.90 11.02
C ILE A 154 -0.92 -10.59 11.75
N ALA A 155 0.32 -10.16 11.48
CA ALA A 155 1.47 -10.69 12.20
C ALA A 155 1.34 -10.39 13.70
N PRO A 156 1.61 -11.36 14.60
CA PRO A 156 1.59 -11.11 16.03
C PRO A 156 2.67 -10.08 16.39
N LEU A 157 2.34 -9.18 17.31
CA LEU A 157 3.26 -8.13 17.80
C LEU A 157 4.47 -8.69 18.59
N VAL A 158 4.52 -9.99 18.83
CA VAL A 158 5.62 -10.67 19.54
C VAL A 158 6.12 -11.83 18.67
N PRO A 159 7.37 -11.79 18.19
CA PRO A 159 7.95 -12.94 17.53
C PRO A 159 8.26 -14.03 18.58
N GLY A 160 7.87 -15.26 18.27
CA GLY A 160 8.35 -16.45 18.98
C GLY A 160 9.84 -16.70 18.77
#